data_AF-M4BYM3-F1
#
_entry.id   AF-M4BYM3-F1
#
_cell.length_a   1.000
_cell.length_b   1.000
_cell.length_c   1.000
_cell.angle_alpha   90.00
_cell.angle_beta   90.00
_cell.angle_gamma   90.00
#
_symmetry.space_group_name_H-M   'P 1'
#
loop_
_entity.id
_entity.type
_entity.pdbx_description
1 polymer ?
#
loop_
_entity_poly.entity_id
_entity_poly.type
_entity_poly.pdbx_seq_one_letter_code
_entity_poly.pdbx_strand_id
1 'polypeptide(L)'
;MGERKNPQLAARAKRFVFGMTAAVTGTFRALADKQVRSVFSRSLKVLLILAFVLSALLHIVLLPVEWISSLFLEPETVDASVRAFRYAAASTVPILLVSACRYFSVKMFENAFFAGLATRDAELAENIRKLGFALVALVAKPILGMLIPIAQFGYRIRHMELNFLMPLFVAFVFPATRETTLQLVHMWLDSRAMVRELFDPIIARLKSAAKNGDRNVNMNLLTDMEINSGVVDSREKQREWHQSGSDAARLGFGLLFCCMLQIPFLGPFTWFIGFASAGLFAPELVELSAFSPNKAT
;
A
#
# COMPACT_ATOMS: atom_id res chain seq x y z
N MET A 1 -24.25 -8.22 34.42
CA MET A 1 -22.84 -7.98 34.03
C MET A 1 -22.86 -7.52 32.57
N GLY A 2 -22.98 -6.20 32.36
CA GLY A 2 -23.23 -5.64 31.04
C GLY A 2 -21.97 -5.64 30.19
N GLU A 3 -22.04 -6.26 29.01
CA GLU A 3 -21.06 -6.10 27.92
C GLU A 3 -20.81 -4.61 27.67
N ARG A 4 -19.68 -4.09 28.16
CA ARG A 4 -19.11 -2.86 27.59
C ARG A 4 -18.62 -3.24 26.19
N LYS A 5 -19.52 -3.17 25.20
CA LYS A 5 -19.15 -3.19 23.77
C LYS A 5 -18.01 -2.19 23.58
N ASN A 6 -16.82 -2.70 23.26
CA ASN A 6 -15.60 -1.92 23.22
C ASN A 6 -15.70 -0.88 22.08
N PRO A 7 -16.01 0.40 22.37
CA PRO A 7 -16.36 1.38 21.34
C PRO A 7 -15.18 1.66 20.38
N GLN A 8 -13.96 1.38 20.83
CA GLN A 8 -12.74 1.49 20.04
C GLN A 8 -12.67 0.47 18.90
N LEU A 9 -13.09 -0.78 19.13
CA LEU A 9 -13.05 -1.82 18.09
C LEU A 9 -14.02 -1.50 16.95
N ALA A 10 -15.24 -1.08 17.29
CA ALA A 10 -16.25 -0.69 16.32
C ALA A 10 -15.78 0.51 15.46
N ALA A 11 -15.07 1.47 16.07
CA ALA A 11 -14.52 2.61 15.35
C ALA A 11 -13.37 2.23 14.41
N ARG A 12 -12.46 1.35 14.85
CA ARG A 12 -11.37 0.82 14.00
C ARG A 12 -11.93 0.05 12.81
N ALA A 13 -12.95 -0.80 13.03
CA ALA A 13 -13.62 -1.53 11.97
C ALA A 13 -14.29 -0.59 10.95
N LYS A 14 -15.03 0.43 11.41
CA LYS A 14 -15.63 1.44 10.52
C LYS A 14 -14.60 2.14 9.65
N ARG A 15 -13.43 2.48 10.22
CA ARG A 15 -12.35 3.14 9.48
C ARG A 15 -11.64 2.23 8.50
N PHE A 16 -11.43 0.97 8.87
CA PHE A 16 -10.94 -0.04 7.94
C PHE A 16 -11.88 -0.19 6.74
N VAL A 17 -13.20 -0.26 6.98
CA VAL A 17 -14.21 -0.27 5.90
C VAL A 17 -14.15 1.00 5.08
N PHE A 18 -14.01 2.18 5.71
CA PHE A 18 -13.80 3.43 5.00
C PHE A 18 -12.59 3.35 4.05
N GLY A 19 -11.46 2.82 4.52
CA GLY A 19 -10.26 2.58 3.72
C GLY A 19 -10.53 1.74 2.48
N MET A 20 -11.24 0.63 2.63
CA MET A 20 -11.64 -0.22 1.50
C MET A 20 -12.56 0.54 0.53
N THR A 21 -13.57 1.25 1.04
CA THR A 21 -14.48 2.04 0.18
C THR A 21 -13.77 3.17 -0.54
N ALA A 22 -12.77 3.80 0.09
CA ALA A 22 -11.92 4.82 -0.51
C ALA A 22 -11.07 4.23 -1.64
N ALA A 23 -10.49 3.05 -1.45
CA ALA A 23 -9.74 2.35 -2.49
C ALA A 23 -10.63 1.99 -3.70
N VAL A 24 -11.84 1.47 -3.47
CA VAL A 24 -12.81 1.19 -4.55
C VAL A 24 -13.22 2.47 -5.27
N THR A 25 -13.69 3.47 -4.52
CA THR A 25 -14.22 4.72 -5.09
C THR A 25 -13.12 5.50 -5.81
N GLY A 26 -11.92 5.52 -5.25
CA GLY A 26 -10.77 6.21 -5.84
C GLY A 26 -10.28 5.52 -7.09
N THR A 27 -10.38 4.18 -7.15
CA THR A 27 -10.15 3.43 -8.38
C THR A 27 -11.14 3.83 -9.48
N PHE A 28 -12.44 3.82 -9.19
CA PHE A 28 -13.45 4.25 -10.16
C PHE A 28 -13.25 5.69 -10.62
N ARG A 29 -12.95 6.60 -9.68
CA ARG A 29 -12.71 8.02 -10.00
C ARG A 29 -11.44 8.22 -10.83
N ALA A 30 -10.34 7.55 -10.48
CA ALA A 30 -9.09 7.63 -11.25
C ALA A 30 -9.26 7.11 -12.69
N LEU A 31 -10.17 6.15 -12.90
CA LEU A 31 -10.50 5.62 -14.23
C LEU A 31 -11.48 6.51 -15.01
N ALA A 32 -12.42 7.14 -14.32
CA ALA A 32 -13.41 8.05 -14.90
C ALA A 32 -12.82 9.41 -15.26
N ASP A 33 -11.88 9.92 -14.45
CA ASP A 33 -11.28 11.22 -14.64
C ASP A 33 -10.34 11.23 -15.86
N LYS A 34 -10.68 12.08 -16.84
CA LYS A 34 -9.94 12.19 -18.11
C LYS A 34 -8.53 12.76 -17.91
N GLN A 35 -8.35 13.68 -16.97
CA GLN A 35 -7.06 14.31 -16.70
C GLN A 35 -6.12 13.28 -16.06
N VAL A 36 -6.58 12.58 -15.03
CA VAL A 36 -5.80 11.51 -14.37
C VAL A 36 -5.46 10.44 -15.39
N ARG A 37 -6.45 9.93 -16.16
CA ARG A 37 -6.24 8.92 -17.19
C ARG A 37 -5.27 9.34 -18.29
N SER A 38 -5.30 10.60 -18.71
CA SER A 38 -4.39 11.09 -19.77
C SER A 38 -2.93 11.00 -19.35
N VAL A 39 -2.63 11.22 -18.07
CA VAL A 39 -1.26 11.22 -17.53
C VAL A 39 -0.62 9.83 -17.59
N PHE A 40 -1.39 8.77 -17.31
CA PHE A 40 -0.83 7.41 -17.23
C PHE A 40 -1.26 6.47 -18.35
N SER A 41 -2.27 6.79 -19.17
CA SER A 41 -2.81 5.87 -20.18
C SER A 41 -1.76 5.31 -21.15
N ARG A 42 -0.81 6.13 -21.61
CA ARG A 42 0.27 5.69 -22.50
C ARG A 42 1.18 4.68 -21.79
N SER A 43 1.66 5.03 -20.61
CA SER A 43 2.56 4.19 -19.83
C SER A 43 1.89 2.90 -19.38
N LEU A 44 0.62 2.99 -19.00
CA LEU A 44 -0.19 1.85 -18.64
C LEU A 44 -0.32 0.85 -19.79
N LYS A 45 -0.60 1.33 -21.01
CA LYS A 45 -0.66 0.47 -22.20
C LYS A 45 0.67 -0.22 -22.46
N VAL A 46 1.78 0.53 -22.42
CA VAL A 46 3.12 -0.03 -22.62
C VAL A 46 3.41 -1.12 -21.60
N LEU A 47 3.07 -0.87 -20.34
CA LEU A 47 3.42 -1.75 -19.25
C LEU A 47 2.50 -2.99 -19.21
N LEU A 48 1.23 -2.87 -19.60
CA LEU A 48 0.34 -4.01 -19.84
C LEU A 48 0.85 -4.88 -21.00
N ILE A 49 1.26 -4.27 -22.12
CA ILE A 49 1.83 -4.99 -23.26
C ILE A 49 3.10 -5.72 -22.82
N LEU A 50 4.00 -5.04 -22.10
CA LEU A 50 5.25 -5.64 -21.63
C LEU A 50 5.01 -6.77 -20.62
N ALA A 51 4.07 -6.61 -19.68
CA ALA A 51 3.67 -7.67 -18.76
C ALA A 51 3.11 -8.89 -19.51
N PHE A 52 2.25 -8.66 -20.50
CA PHE A 52 1.69 -9.72 -21.35
C PHE A 52 2.79 -10.44 -22.14
N VAL A 53 3.68 -9.70 -22.80
CA VAL A 53 4.79 -10.27 -23.59
C VAL A 53 5.73 -11.07 -22.70
N LEU A 54 6.15 -10.53 -21.55
CA LEU A 54 7.03 -11.25 -20.62
C LEU A 54 6.36 -12.51 -20.05
N SER A 55 5.08 -12.43 -19.71
CA SER A 55 4.32 -13.58 -19.23
C SER A 55 4.18 -14.65 -20.33
N ALA A 56 3.90 -14.24 -21.57
CA ALA A 56 3.81 -15.15 -22.72
C ALA A 56 5.16 -15.82 -23.01
N LEU A 57 6.27 -15.06 -23.02
CA LEU A 57 7.62 -15.59 -23.19
C LEU A 57 7.97 -16.60 -22.10
N LEU A 58 7.65 -16.29 -20.84
CA LEU A 58 7.87 -17.21 -19.73
C LEU A 58 7.08 -18.51 -19.93
N HIS A 59 5.81 -18.44 -20.36
CA HIS A 59 5.02 -19.63 -20.66
C HIS A 59 5.58 -20.44 -21.83
N ILE A 60 6.01 -19.77 -22.90
CA ILE A 60 6.63 -20.42 -24.07
C ILE A 60 7.91 -21.18 -23.66
N VAL A 61 8.69 -20.65 -22.71
CA VAL A 61 9.91 -21.29 -22.21
C VAL A 61 9.62 -22.42 -21.23
N LEU A 62 8.66 -22.25 -20.31
CA LEU A 62 8.39 -23.22 -19.24
C LEU A 62 7.47 -24.37 -19.66
N LEU A 63 6.59 -24.18 -20.65
CA LEU A 63 5.71 -25.25 -21.12
C LEU A 63 6.48 -26.45 -21.70
N PRO A 64 7.53 -26.28 -22.53
CA PRO A 64 8.36 -27.40 -22.97
C PRO A 64 9.03 -28.12 -21.80
N VAL A 65 9.46 -27.39 -20.76
CA VAL A 65 10.08 -27.99 -19.56
C VAL A 65 9.06 -28.82 -18.78
N GLU A 66 7.84 -28.32 -18.60
CA GLU A 66 6.73 -29.07 -17.98
C GLU A 66 6.40 -30.33 -18.80
N TRP A 67 6.32 -30.20 -20.12
CA TRP A 67 6.06 -31.32 -21.02
C TRP A 67 7.15 -32.39 -20.96
N ILE A 68 8.43 -31.99 -21.04
CA ILE A 68 9.57 -32.93 -20.92
C ILE A 68 9.55 -33.59 -19.53
N SER A 69 9.35 -32.82 -18.47
CA SER A 69 9.32 -33.34 -17.10
C SER A 69 8.22 -34.37 -16.89
N SER A 70 7.05 -34.18 -17.53
CA SER A 70 5.93 -35.13 -17.48
C SER A 70 6.21 -36.49 -18.13
N LEU A 71 7.26 -36.59 -18.96
CA LEU A 71 7.70 -37.87 -19.53
C LEU A 71 8.57 -38.68 -18.57
N PHE A 72 9.19 -38.04 -17.57
CA PHE A 72 10.20 -38.66 -16.70
C PHE A 72 9.80 -38.71 -15.22
N LEU A 73 8.86 -37.86 -14.79
CA LEU A 73 8.48 -37.71 -13.39
C LEU A 73 7.01 -38.06 -13.17
N GLU A 74 6.68 -38.45 -11.94
CA GLU A 74 5.30 -38.68 -11.54
C GLU A 74 4.47 -37.38 -11.60
N PRO A 75 3.18 -37.46 -11.96
CA PRO A 75 2.30 -36.29 -12.07
C PRO A 75 2.28 -35.41 -10.81
N GLU A 76 2.28 -36.02 -9.61
CA GLU A 76 2.31 -35.29 -8.34
C GLU A 76 3.57 -34.44 -8.19
N THR A 77 4.72 -34.96 -8.61
CA THR A 77 6.00 -34.24 -8.54
C THR A 77 6.04 -33.09 -9.55
N VAL A 78 5.54 -33.30 -10.77
CA VAL A 78 5.46 -32.25 -11.80
C VAL A 78 4.55 -31.11 -11.35
N ASP A 79 3.40 -31.45 -10.76
CA ASP A 79 2.43 -30.50 -10.27
C ASP A 79 2.99 -29.67 -9.11
N ALA A 80 3.60 -30.34 -8.12
CA ALA A 80 4.15 -29.71 -6.93
C ALA A 80 5.40 -28.85 -7.21
N SER A 81 6.17 -29.15 -8.25
CA SER A 81 7.43 -28.47 -8.55
C SER A 81 7.34 -27.56 -9.77
N VAL A 82 7.26 -28.14 -10.97
CA VAL A 82 7.38 -27.41 -12.25
C VAL A 82 6.17 -26.52 -12.47
N ARG A 83 4.96 -27.04 -12.24
CA ARG A 83 3.74 -26.25 -12.43
C ARG A 83 3.61 -25.16 -11.37
N ALA A 84 3.88 -25.49 -10.11
CA ALA A 84 3.95 -24.50 -9.02
C ALA A 84 4.97 -23.38 -9.32
N PHE A 85 6.16 -23.74 -9.79
CA PHE A 85 7.19 -22.78 -10.20
C PHE A 85 6.73 -21.90 -11.35
N ARG A 86 6.08 -22.47 -12.39
CA ARG A 86 5.56 -21.69 -13.51
C ARG A 86 4.53 -20.66 -13.06
N TYR A 87 3.59 -21.04 -12.19
CA TYR A 87 2.62 -20.11 -11.63
C TYR A 87 3.30 -19.02 -10.77
N ALA A 88 4.26 -19.42 -9.92
CA ALA A 88 5.02 -18.48 -9.11
C ALA A 88 5.79 -17.48 -10.00
N ALA A 89 6.54 -17.96 -10.98
CA ALA A 89 7.30 -17.12 -11.92
C ALA A 89 6.38 -16.22 -12.75
N ALA A 90 5.22 -16.71 -13.20
CA ALA A 90 4.26 -15.88 -13.93
C ALA A 90 3.69 -14.76 -13.05
N SER A 91 3.48 -15.03 -11.76
CA SER A 91 2.99 -14.06 -10.78
C SER A 91 4.03 -13.02 -10.35
N THR A 92 5.34 -13.30 -10.51
CA THR A 92 6.41 -12.34 -10.17
C THR A 92 6.72 -11.35 -11.28
N VAL A 93 6.46 -11.70 -12.55
CA VAL A 93 6.66 -10.80 -13.72
C VAL A 93 6.05 -9.41 -13.51
N PRO A 94 4.78 -9.25 -13.08
CA PRO A 94 4.18 -7.93 -12.91
C PRO A 94 4.79 -7.15 -11.75
N ILE A 95 5.20 -7.84 -10.68
CA ILE A 95 5.86 -7.21 -9.52
C ILE A 95 7.23 -6.67 -9.91
N LEU A 96 8.03 -7.47 -10.63
CA LEU A 96 9.33 -7.05 -11.16
C LEU A 96 9.18 -5.87 -12.11
N LEU A 97 8.15 -5.90 -12.97
CA LEU A 97 7.91 -4.85 -13.93
C LEU A 97 7.50 -3.52 -13.28
N VAL A 98 6.66 -3.57 -12.24
CA VAL A 98 6.34 -2.39 -11.44
C VAL A 98 7.58 -1.87 -10.73
N SER A 99 8.38 -2.77 -10.15
CA SER A 99 9.59 -2.40 -9.41
C SER A 99 10.60 -1.70 -10.32
N ALA A 100 10.83 -2.26 -11.52
CA ALA A 100 11.66 -1.64 -12.55
C ALA A 100 11.05 -0.31 -13.01
N CYS A 101 9.75 -0.24 -13.27
CA CYS A 101 9.08 1.00 -13.69
C CYS A 101 9.20 2.08 -12.61
N ARG A 102 9.07 1.75 -11.32
CA ARG A 102 9.26 2.69 -10.22
C ARG A 102 10.70 3.20 -10.17
N TYR A 103 11.65 2.32 -10.40
CA TYR A 103 13.07 2.67 -10.43
C TYR A 103 13.38 3.66 -11.58
N PHE A 104 12.90 3.37 -12.79
CA PHE A 104 13.20 4.18 -13.99
C PHE A 104 12.26 5.36 -14.23
N SER A 105 11.07 5.36 -13.63
CA SER A 105 9.98 6.30 -13.97
C SER A 105 9.19 6.79 -12.76
N VAL A 106 9.90 7.14 -11.69
CA VAL A 106 9.39 7.79 -10.48
C VAL A 106 8.33 8.85 -10.74
N LYS A 107 8.67 9.81 -11.63
CA LYS A 107 7.85 10.99 -11.92
C LYS A 107 6.45 10.59 -12.36
N MET A 108 6.30 9.41 -12.96
CA MET A 108 5.02 8.90 -13.41
C MET A 108 4.08 8.57 -12.25
N PHE A 109 4.57 7.89 -11.22
CA PHE A 109 3.79 7.55 -10.02
C PHE A 109 3.50 8.78 -9.17
N GLU A 110 4.48 9.68 -9.07
CA GLU A 110 4.32 10.98 -8.43
C GLU A 110 3.24 11.82 -9.12
N ASN A 111 3.29 11.92 -10.46
CA ASN A 111 2.27 12.62 -11.23
C ASN A 111 0.89 11.96 -11.10
N ALA A 112 0.80 10.64 -11.03
CA ALA A 112 -0.47 9.95 -10.81
C ALA A 112 -1.06 10.28 -9.43
N PHE A 113 -0.22 10.26 -8.38
CA PHE A 113 -0.62 10.66 -7.04
C PHE A 113 -1.10 12.12 -7.00
N PHE A 114 -0.32 13.05 -7.54
CA PHE A 114 -0.70 14.46 -7.54
C PHE A 114 -1.88 14.78 -8.45
N ALA A 115 -2.05 14.06 -9.57
CA ALA A 115 -3.24 14.17 -10.38
C ALA A 115 -4.47 13.75 -9.57
N GLY A 116 -4.38 12.66 -8.81
CA GLY A 116 -5.42 12.24 -7.87
C GLY A 116 -5.72 13.29 -6.80
N LEU A 117 -4.69 13.84 -6.16
CA LEU A 117 -4.86 14.89 -5.14
C LEU A 117 -5.47 16.17 -5.72
N ALA A 118 -5.04 16.58 -6.91
CA ALA A 118 -5.51 17.79 -7.59
C ALA A 118 -7.00 17.70 -7.98
N THR A 119 -7.57 16.50 -8.12
CA THR A 119 -9.03 16.35 -8.33
C THR A 119 -9.86 16.87 -7.15
N ARG A 120 -9.26 16.94 -5.95
CA ARG A 120 -9.90 17.44 -4.75
C ARG A 120 -9.40 18.81 -4.33
N ASP A 121 -8.10 19.01 -4.37
CA ASP A 121 -7.46 20.24 -3.93
C ASP A 121 -6.20 20.50 -4.78
N ALA A 122 -6.38 21.31 -5.82
CA ALA A 122 -5.31 21.65 -6.75
C ALA A 122 -4.22 22.52 -6.09
N GLU A 123 -4.59 23.39 -5.15
CA GLU A 123 -3.67 24.27 -4.45
C GLU A 123 -2.78 23.47 -3.50
N LEU A 124 -3.37 22.56 -2.72
CA LEU A 124 -2.63 21.64 -1.86
C LEU A 124 -1.70 20.75 -2.68
N ALA A 125 -2.15 20.23 -3.83
CA ALA A 125 -1.32 19.44 -4.72
C ALA A 125 -0.12 20.25 -5.22
N GLU A 126 -0.30 21.52 -5.60
CA GLU A 126 0.78 22.38 -6.06
C GLU A 126 1.78 22.70 -4.94
N ASN A 127 1.30 23.00 -3.73
CA ASN A 127 2.14 23.30 -2.58
C ASN A 127 2.98 22.09 -2.16
N ILE A 128 2.38 20.90 -2.09
CA ILE A 128 3.11 19.66 -1.79
C ILE A 128 4.10 19.32 -2.92
N ARG A 129 3.77 19.61 -4.18
CA ARG A 129 4.68 19.39 -5.31
C ARG A 129 5.88 20.35 -5.28
N LYS A 130 5.69 21.62 -4.89
CA LYS A 130 6.77 22.61 -4.71
C LYS A 130 7.77 22.21 -3.63
N LEU A 131 7.33 21.45 -2.62
CA LEU A 131 8.20 20.80 -1.63
C LEU A 131 9.07 19.66 -2.20
N GLY A 132 9.04 19.44 -3.52
CA GLY A 132 10.04 18.73 -4.32
C GLY A 132 10.06 17.22 -4.10
N PHE A 133 9.17 16.46 -4.75
CA PHE A 133 8.98 15.02 -4.52
C PHE A 133 10.15 14.07 -4.90
N ALA A 134 11.27 14.61 -5.40
CA ALA A 134 12.03 13.88 -6.41
C ALA A 134 13.34 13.16 -6.02
N LEU A 135 14.05 13.42 -4.90
CA LEU A 135 15.48 12.98 -4.86
C LEU A 135 15.97 12.12 -3.68
N VAL A 136 15.50 12.29 -2.43
CA VAL A 136 16.22 11.67 -1.28
C VAL A 136 15.69 10.27 -0.90
N ALA A 137 14.40 9.98 -1.10
CA ALA A 137 13.82 8.69 -0.69
C ALA A 137 14.04 7.55 -1.71
N LEU A 138 14.49 7.88 -2.93
CA LEU A 138 14.36 6.99 -4.08
C LEU A 138 15.63 6.20 -4.43
N VAL A 139 16.80 6.72 -4.09
CA VAL A 139 18.07 6.03 -4.37
C VAL A 139 18.41 5.01 -3.27
N ALA A 140 17.99 5.26 -2.02
CA ALA A 140 18.35 4.40 -0.89
C ALA A 140 17.40 3.20 -0.66
N LYS A 141 16.13 3.27 -1.09
CA LYS A 141 15.11 2.27 -0.74
C LYS A 141 15.00 1.02 -1.62
N PRO A 142 15.39 0.96 -2.91
CA PRO A 142 15.25 -0.29 -3.68
C PRO A 142 16.12 -1.43 -3.13
N ILE A 143 17.33 -1.10 -2.66
CA ILE A 143 18.29 -2.07 -2.11
C ILE A 143 17.90 -2.48 -0.68
N LEU A 144 17.46 -1.53 0.14
CA LEU A 144 16.97 -1.81 1.50
C LEU A 144 15.56 -2.41 1.53
N GLY A 145 14.73 -2.17 0.51
CA GLY A 145 13.35 -2.66 0.39
C GLY A 145 13.24 -4.16 0.15
N MET A 146 14.32 -4.82 -0.31
CA MET A 146 14.37 -6.28 -0.43
C MET A 146 14.88 -6.96 0.86
N LEU A 147 15.77 -6.30 1.62
CA LEU A 147 16.43 -6.85 2.82
C LEU A 147 15.71 -6.51 4.15
N ILE A 148 15.13 -5.32 4.26
CA ILE A 148 14.40 -4.86 5.46
C ILE A 148 13.12 -5.67 5.74
N PRO A 149 12.31 -6.12 4.77
CA PRO A 149 11.10 -6.90 5.05
C PRO A 149 11.41 -8.19 5.79
N ILE A 150 12.51 -8.87 5.47
CA ILE A 150 12.92 -10.13 6.11
C ILE A 150 13.35 -9.90 7.56
N ALA A 151 14.13 -8.84 7.83
CA ALA A 151 14.56 -8.49 9.18
C ALA A 151 13.44 -7.89 10.05
N GLN A 152 12.55 -7.09 9.46
CA GLN A 152 11.38 -6.53 10.15
C GLN A 152 10.24 -7.55 10.33
N PHE A 153 10.17 -8.60 9.49
CA PHE A 153 9.22 -9.71 9.62
C PHE A 153 9.40 -10.42 10.96
N GLY A 154 10.64 -10.72 11.36
CA GLY A 154 10.94 -11.33 12.67
C GLY A 154 10.68 -10.39 13.85
N TYR A 155 11.00 -9.11 13.74
CA TYR A 155 10.83 -8.13 14.83
C TYR A 155 9.37 -7.73 15.05
N ARG A 156 8.56 -7.64 13.98
CA ARG A 156 7.23 -7.00 14.03
C ARG A 156 6.06 -7.97 14.24
N ILE A 157 6.25 -9.28 14.08
CA ILE A 157 5.30 -10.30 14.59
C ILE A 157 5.13 -10.17 16.12
N ARG A 158 6.15 -9.68 16.83
CA ARG A 158 6.13 -9.47 18.29
C ARG A 158 5.19 -8.35 18.76
N HIS A 159 4.73 -7.46 17.86
CA HIS A 159 3.91 -6.27 18.19
C HIS A 159 2.59 -6.21 17.39
N MET A 160 2.13 -7.34 16.85
CA MET A 160 0.76 -7.40 16.30
C MET A 160 -0.24 -7.17 17.44
N GLU A 161 -1.24 -6.31 17.21
CA GLU A 161 -2.31 -6.12 18.19
C GLU A 161 -2.97 -7.47 18.50
N LEU A 162 -3.03 -7.83 19.78
CA LEU A 162 -3.51 -9.11 20.29
C LEU A 162 -4.91 -9.48 19.75
N ASN A 163 -5.72 -8.46 19.43
CA ASN A 163 -7.07 -8.59 18.88
C ASN A 163 -7.13 -9.16 17.46
N PHE A 164 -6.11 -8.93 16.63
CA PHE A 164 -6.00 -9.55 15.29
C PHE A 164 -5.30 -10.91 15.34
N LEU A 165 -4.38 -11.08 16.30
CA LEU A 165 -3.61 -12.31 16.45
C LEU A 165 -4.48 -13.48 16.94
N MET A 166 -5.44 -13.22 17.82
CA MET A 166 -6.32 -14.26 18.40
C MET A 166 -7.16 -14.99 17.35
N PRO A 167 -7.94 -14.31 16.48
CA PRO A 167 -8.71 -14.99 15.43
C PRO A 167 -7.83 -15.73 14.42
N LEU A 168 -6.68 -15.15 14.05
CA LEU A 168 -5.70 -15.81 13.18
C LEU A 168 -5.10 -17.04 13.85
N PHE A 169 -4.79 -16.98 15.15
CA PHE A 169 -4.25 -18.11 15.89
C PHE A 169 -5.28 -19.24 16.02
N VAL A 170 -6.53 -18.90 16.34
CA VAL A 170 -7.64 -19.88 16.37
C VAL A 170 -7.81 -20.52 15.00
N ALA A 171 -7.82 -19.73 13.92
CA ALA A 171 -7.90 -20.25 12.55
C ALA A 171 -6.65 -21.04 12.12
N PHE A 172 -5.48 -20.79 12.70
CA PHE A 172 -4.26 -21.56 12.43
C PHE A 172 -4.27 -22.94 13.09
N VAL A 173 -4.89 -23.06 14.28
CA VAL A 173 -4.98 -24.30 15.06
C VAL A 173 -5.80 -25.36 14.29
N PHE A 174 -6.82 -24.95 13.55
CA PHE A 174 -7.60 -25.87 12.72
C PHE A 174 -6.86 -26.20 11.41
N PRO A 175 -6.53 -27.48 11.13
CA PRO A 175 -5.79 -27.87 9.93
C PRO A 175 -6.46 -27.42 8.63
N ALA A 176 -7.79 -27.45 8.59
CA ALA A 176 -8.59 -27.07 7.43
C ALA A 176 -8.48 -25.58 7.06
N THR A 177 -8.14 -24.70 8.01
CA THR A 177 -8.06 -23.25 7.80
C THR A 177 -6.63 -22.71 7.84
N ARG A 178 -5.64 -23.57 8.06
CA ARG A 178 -4.23 -23.17 8.22
C ARG A 178 -3.70 -22.46 6.97
N GLU A 179 -3.93 -23.01 5.80
CA GLU A 179 -3.44 -22.44 4.54
C GLU A 179 -4.06 -21.06 4.27
N THR A 180 -5.38 -20.95 4.42
CA THR A 180 -6.09 -19.66 4.30
C THR A 180 -5.61 -18.65 5.33
N THR A 181 -5.32 -19.09 6.55
CA THR A 181 -4.79 -18.22 7.61
C THR A 181 -3.41 -17.69 7.26
N LEU A 182 -2.51 -18.54 6.75
CA LEU A 182 -1.19 -18.11 6.28
C LEU A 182 -1.31 -17.13 5.12
N GLN A 183 -2.19 -17.39 4.15
CA GLN A 183 -2.48 -16.46 3.06
C GLN A 183 -2.99 -15.10 3.56
N LEU A 184 -3.88 -15.10 4.56
CA LEU A 184 -4.38 -13.86 5.19
C LEU A 184 -3.27 -13.09 5.91
N VAL A 185 -2.36 -13.78 6.60
CA VAL A 185 -1.20 -13.15 7.25
C VAL A 185 -0.28 -12.52 6.21
N HIS A 186 0.02 -13.24 5.13
CA HIS A 186 0.83 -12.70 4.03
C HIS A 186 0.16 -11.47 3.41
N MET A 187 -1.13 -11.57 3.06
CA MET A 187 -1.89 -10.46 2.50
C MET A 187 -1.96 -9.24 3.43
N TRP A 188 -2.05 -9.47 4.73
CA TRP A 188 -1.99 -8.40 5.73
C TRP A 188 -0.63 -7.71 5.77
N LEU A 189 0.46 -8.49 5.78
CA LEU A 189 1.82 -7.96 5.78
C LEU A 189 2.12 -7.19 4.50
N ASP A 190 1.70 -7.72 3.36
CA ASP A 190 1.82 -7.08 2.05
C ASP A 190 1.02 -5.77 2.02
N SER A 191 -0.19 -5.75 2.59
CA SER A 191 -1.00 -4.53 2.72
C SER A 191 -0.27 -3.44 3.49
N ARG A 192 0.37 -3.80 4.62
CA ARG A 192 1.17 -2.83 5.40
C ARG A 192 2.38 -2.33 4.63
N ALA A 193 3.07 -3.20 3.89
CA ALA A 193 4.17 -2.80 3.04
C ALA A 193 3.68 -1.84 1.95
N MET A 194 2.56 -2.14 1.31
CA MET A 194 1.99 -1.32 0.25
C MET A 194 1.55 0.06 0.76
N VAL A 195 0.89 0.13 1.92
CA VAL A 195 0.53 1.38 2.58
C VAL A 195 1.75 2.26 2.83
N ARG A 196 2.84 1.67 3.31
CA ARG A 196 4.08 2.42 3.56
C ARG A 196 4.69 2.93 2.29
N GLU A 197 4.67 2.11 1.24
CA GLU A 197 5.19 2.54 -0.05
C GLU A 197 4.39 3.67 -0.68
N LEU A 198 3.07 3.69 -0.46
CA LEU A 198 2.18 4.76 -0.92
C LEU A 198 2.29 6.02 -0.05
N PHE A 199 2.24 5.86 1.28
CA PHE A 199 2.04 6.97 2.22
C PHE A 199 3.31 7.43 2.95
N ASP A 200 4.30 6.58 3.22
CA ASP A 200 5.52 7.00 3.96
C ASP A 200 6.28 8.13 3.25
N PRO A 201 6.45 8.13 1.91
CA PRO A 201 7.13 9.24 1.25
C PRO A 201 6.41 10.57 1.49
N ILE A 202 5.08 10.57 1.47
CA ILE A 202 4.26 11.76 1.75
C ILE A 202 4.44 12.17 3.20
N ILE A 203 4.25 11.25 4.15
CA ILE A 203 4.36 11.52 5.58
C ILE A 203 5.75 12.05 5.93
N ALA A 204 6.83 11.45 5.42
CA ALA A 204 8.20 11.90 5.67
C ALA A 204 8.46 13.33 5.17
N ARG A 205 7.76 13.75 4.11
CA ARG A 205 7.91 15.09 3.53
C ARG A 205 7.11 16.13 4.25
N LEU A 206 5.86 15.81 4.59
CA LEU A 206 5.08 16.62 5.52
C LEU A 206 5.93 16.85 6.77
N LYS A 207 6.61 15.79 7.24
CA LYS A 207 7.51 15.89 8.37
C LYS A 207 8.68 16.84 8.17
N SER A 208 9.38 16.71 7.05
CA SER A 208 10.49 17.61 6.73
C SER A 208 10.05 19.05 6.49
N ALA A 209 8.87 19.26 5.91
CA ALA A 209 8.33 20.57 5.60
C ALA A 209 8.03 21.34 6.88
N ALA A 210 7.41 20.71 7.88
CA ALA A 210 7.20 21.39 9.16
C ALA A 210 8.52 21.60 9.93
N LYS A 211 9.50 20.69 9.80
CA LYS A 211 10.82 20.85 10.43
C LYS A 211 11.60 22.08 9.92
N ASN A 212 11.46 22.42 8.63
CA ASN A 212 12.23 23.47 7.97
C ASN A 212 11.66 24.90 8.14
N GLY A 213 10.66 25.10 9.01
CA GLY A 213 10.37 26.44 9.53
C GLY A 213 9.50 27.34 8.65
N ASP A 214 8.49 26.77 7.98
CA ASP A 214 7.36 27.59 7.56
C ASP A 214 6.52 27.92 8.80
N ARG A 215 6.57 29.17 9.29
CA ARG A 215 5.86 29.62 10.51
C ARG A 215 4.35 29.41 10.44
N ASN A 216 3.79 29.16 9.25
CA ASN A 216 2.38 28.86 9.05
C ASN A 216 2.04 27.36 9.14
N VAL A 217 3.02 26.46 9.18
CA VAL A 217 2.78 25.03 9.38
C VAL A 217 2.81 24.75 10.88
N ASN A 218 1.64 24.44 11.45
CA ASN A 218 1.46 24.21 12.88
C ASN A 218 2.32 23.03 13.35
N MET A 219 3.51 23.34 13.89
CA MET A 219 4.54 22.37 14.28
C MET A 219 4.05 21.36 15.33
N ASN A 220 3.04 21.73 16.13
CA ASN A 220 2.47 20.88 17.18
C ASN A 220 1.89 19.55 16.66
N LEU A 221 1.65 19.42 15.36
CA LEU A 221 1.04 18.23 14.78
C LEU A 221 2.06 17.16 14.36
N LEU A 222 3.35 17.52 14.38
CA LEU A 222 4.35 16.83 13.58
C LEU A 222 5.61 16.44 14.36
N THR A 223 5.86 17.09 15.49
CA THR A 223 6.80 16.67 16.55
C THR A 223 6.29 15.47 17.36
N ASP A 224 4.99 15.18 17.36
CA ASP A 224 4.36 14.14 18.20
C ASP A 224 4.47 12.70 17.66
N MET A 225 5.43 12.46 16.76
CA MET A 225 5.76 11.11 16.26
C MET A 225 7.11 10.60 16.81
N GLU A 226 7.79 11.37 17.66
CA GLU A 226 9.02 10.99 18.33
C GLU A 226 8.98 11.44 19.81
N ILE A 227 8.94 10.45 20.72
CA ILE A 227 9.35 10.51 22.14
C ILE A 227 8.27 10.86 23.19
N ASN A 228 8.00 9.86 24.03
CA ASN A 228 7.40 9.91 25.36
C ASN A 228 8.02 11.00 26.27
N SER A 229 7.20 11.88 26.85
CA SER A 229 7.33 12.25 28.27
C SER A 229 6.02 12.88 28.76
N GLY A 230 5.51 12.34 29.87
CA GLY A 230 4.09 12.38 30.19
C GLY A 230 3.58 13.69 30.78
N VAL A 231 2.40 14.10 30.31
CA VAL A 231 1.33 14.73 31.10
C VAL A 231 0.00 14.31 30.44
N VAL A 232 -0.81 13.53 31.16
CA VAL A 232 -2.08 12.96 30.68
C VAL A 232 -3.15 14.05 30.68
N ASP A 233 -3.49 14.56 29.50
CA ASP A 233 -4.57 15.51 29.28
C ASP A 233 -5.57 14.93 28.27
N SER A 234 -6.84 15.31 28.40
CA SER A 234 -8.00 14.94 27.58
C SER A 234 -7.78 14.99 26.04
N ARG A 235 -6.76 15.71 25.57
CA ARG A 235 -6.25 15.68 24.19
C ARG A 235 -5.62 14.35 23.75
N GLU A 236 -5.09 13.52 24.66
CA GLU A 236 -4.52 12.20 24.32
C GLU A 236 -5.58 11.24 23.76
N LYS A 237 -6.82 11.25 24.28
CA LYS A 237 -7.90 10.38 23.77
C LYS A 237 -8.32 10.70 22.35
N GLN A 238 -8.25 11.98 21.96
CA GLN A 238 -8.54 12.40 20.58
C GLN A 238 -7.34 12.11 19.66
N ARG A 239 -6.10 12.27 20.14
CA ARG A 239 -4.86 11.92 19.42
C ARG A 239 -4.74 10.42 19.13
N GLU A 240 -4.95 9.57 20.13
CA GLU A 240 -4.91 8.11 19.99
C GLU A 240 -6.00 7.62 19.02
N TRP A 241 -7.16 8.28 19.02
CA TRP A 241 -8.25 8.03 18.07
C TRP A 241 -7.89 8.42 16.64
N HIS A 242 -7.18 9.52 16.40
CA HIS A 242 -6.80 9.93 15.04
C HIS A 242 -5.62 9.13 14.49
N GLN A 243 -4.60 8.83 15.31
CA GLN A 243 -3.47 7.99 14.92
C GLN A 243 -3.87 6.52 14.71
N SER A 244 -4.55 5.88 15.67
CA SER A 244 -4.99 4.48 15.49
C SER A 244 -6.10 4.36 14.42
N GLY A 245 -6.77 5.46 14.11
CA GLY A 245 -7.84 5.53 13.12
C GLY A 245 -7.35 5.61 11.69
N SER A 246 -6.40 6.50 11.46
CA SER A 246 -5.76 6.67 10.15
C SER A 246 -5.06 5.39 9.71
N ASP A 247 -4.40 4.69 10.64
CA ASP A 247 -3.71 3.43 10.33
C ASP A 247 -4.69 2.30 9.96
N ALA A 248 -5.85 2.20 10.63
CA ALA A 248 -6.88 1.22 10.25
C ALA A 248 -7.45 1.50 8.85
N ALA A 249 -7.70 2.76 8.51
CA ALA A 249 -8.18 3.15 7.19
C ALA A 249 -7.13 2.91 6.09
N ARG A 250 -5.87 3.29 6.33
CA ARG A 250 -4.78 2.99 5.41
C ARG A 250 -4.64 1.49 5.20
N LEU A 251 -4.75 0.70 6.26
CA LEU A 251 -4.64 -0.75 6.15
C LEU A 251 -5.80 -1.38 5.35
N GLY A 252 -7.03 -0.91 5.55
CA GLY A 252 -8.17 -1.33 4.72
C GLY A 252 -8.00 -0.94 3.25
N PHE A 253 -7.45 0.25 3.00
CA PHE A 253 -7.07 0.70 1.66
C PHE A 253 -6.01 -0.23 1.05
N GLY A 254 -4.94 -0.52 1.80
CA GLY A 254 -3.86 -1.40 1.37
C GLY A 254 -4.33 -2.81 1.04
N LEU A 255 -5.26 -3.34 1.84
CA LEU A 255 -5.75 -4.71 1.70
C LEU A 255 -6.45 -4.93 0.36
N LEU A 256 -7.33 -3.99 -0.03
CA LEU A 256 -8.07 -4.10 -1.29
C LEU A 256 -7.11 -4.14 -2.50
N PHE A 257 -6.13 -3.25 -2.51
CA PHE A 257 -5.15 -3.22 -3.59
C PHE A 257 -4.24 -4.45 -3.56
N CYS A 258 -3.89 -5.01 -2.39
CA CYS A 258 -3.21 -6.31 -2.32
C CYS A 258 -4.04 -7.44 -2.96
N CYS A 259 -5.36 -7.49 -2.71
CA CYS A 259 -6.24 -8.43 -3.40
C CYS A 259 -6.22 -8.22 -4.93
N MET A 260 -6.21 -6.97 -5.39
CA MET A 260 -6.11 -6.66 -6.82
C MET A 260 -4.74 -6.98 -7.42
N LEU A 261 -3.66 -6.93 -6.63
CA LEU A 261 -2.30 -7.28 -7.06
C LEU A 261 -2.11 -8.78 -7.24
N GLN A 262 -2.89 -9.61 -6.54
CA GLN A 262 -2.89 -11.06 -6.72
C GLN A 262 -3.38 -11.50 -8.11
N ILE A 263 -4.06 -10.62 -8.85
CA ILE A 263 -4.48 -10.92 -10.21
C ILE A 263 -3.29 -10.66 -11.16
N PRO A 264 -2.71 -11.70 -11.80
CA PRO A 264 -1.41 -11.61 -12.47
C PRO A 264 -1.33 -10.51 -13.54
N PHE A 265 -2.41 -10.28 -14.28
CA PHE A 265 -2.40 -9.30 -15.37
C PHE A 265 -2.72 -7.87 -14.93
N LEU A 266 -3.25 -7.70 -13.72
CA LEU A 266 -3.67 -6.40 -13.19
C LEU A 266 -2.60 -5.76 -12.31
N GLY A 267 -1.60 -6.51 -11.84
CA GLY A 267 -0.58 -6.04 -10.90
C GLY A 267 -0.10 -4.59 -11.15
N PRO A 268 0.36 -4.24 -12.36
CA PRO A 268 0.86 -2.91 -12.59
C PRO A 268 -0.20 -1.83 -12.77
N PHE A 269 -1.35 -2.20 -13.31
CA PHE A 269 -2.52 -1.33 -13.39
C PHE A 269 -3.00 -0.94 -11.99
N THR A 270 -3.09 -1.94 -11.11
CA THR A 270 -3.44 -1.81 -9.70
C THR A 270 -2.51 -0.84 -8.98
N TRP A 271 -1.21 -0.83 -9.28
CA TRP A 271 -0.28 0.15 -8.71
C TRP A 271 -0.54 1.58 -9.18
N PHE A 272 -0.73 1.83 -10.47
CA PHE A 272 -1.02 3.18 -10.98
C PHE A 272 -2.29 3.75 -10.36
N ILE A 273 -3.33 2.92 -10.31
CA ILE A 273 -4.61 3.31 -9.72
C ILE A 273 -4.49 3.44 -8.21
N GLY A 274 -3.68 2.60 -7.57
CA GLY A 274 -3.32 2.70 -6.16
C GLY A 274 -2.76 4.07 -5.82
N PHE A 275 -1.79 4.57 -6.59
CA PHE A 275 -1.22 5.90 -6.40
C PHE A 275 -2.24 7.03 -6.66
N ALA A 276 -3.01 6.96 -7.74
CA ALA A 276 -4.02 7.98 -8.03
C ALA A 276 -5.13 8.01 -6.97
N SER A 277 -5.62 6.84 -6.57
CA SER A 277 -6.61 6.66 -5.50
C SER A 277 -6.06 7.12 -4.15
N ALA A 278 -4.79 6.83 -3.85
CA ALA A 278 -4.13 7.28 -2.64
C ALA A 278 -4.02 8.81 -2.62
N GLY A 279 -3.73 9.43 -3.76
CA GLY A 279 -3.74 10.89 -3.92
C GLY A 279 -5.11 11.50 -3.65
N LEU A 280 -6.16 10.93 -4.24
CA LEU A 280 -7.52 11.42 -4.10
C LEU A 280 -8.01 11.40 -2.63
N PHE A 281 -7.62 10.39 -1.86
CA PHE A 281 -8.00 10.23 -0.46
C PHE A 281 -6.88 10.58 0.53
N ALA A 282 -5.78 11.16 0.05
CA ALA A 282 -4.68 11.55 0.92
C ALA A 282 -5.10 12.50 2.04
N PRO A 283 -6.02 13.49 1.84
CA PRO A 283 -6.46 14.37 2.91
C PRO A 283 -7.24 13.68 4.05
N GLU A 284 -7.91 12.57 3.76
CA GLU A 284 -8.64 11.78 4.77
C GLU A 284 -7.80 10.63 5.35
N LEU A 285 -6.83 10.12 4.59
CA LEU A 285 -5.94 9.05 5.00
C LEU A 285 -4.68 9.58 5.68
N VAL A 286 -4.31 10.82 5.46
CA VAL A 286 -3.17 11.53 6.04
C VAL A 286 -3.64 12.91 6.46
N GLU A 287 -3.20 13.36 7.63
CA GLU A 287 -3.60 14.67 8.16
C GLU A 287 -2.90 15.80 7.37
N LEU A 288 -3.45 16.14 6.21
CA LEU A 288 -2.92 17.18 5.31
C LEU A 288 -3.41 18.58 5.65
N SER A 289 -4.34 18.70 6.61
CA SER A 289 -4.91 19.98 7.06
C SER A 289 -3.85 20.98 7.53
N ALA A 290 -2.71 20.50 8.04
CA ALA A 290 -1.58 21.33 8.43
C ALA A 290 -0.89 22.07 7.25
N PHE A 291 -1.21 21.71 6.01
CA PHE A 291 -0.60 22.25 4.79
C PHE A 291 -1.60 22.94 3.86
N SER A 292 -2.88 22.95 4.26
CA SER A 292 -3.88 23.79 3.58
C SER A 292 -3.67 25.22 4.05
N PRO A 293 -3.37 26.18 3.16
CA PRO A 293 -3.16 27.57 3.54
C PRO A 293 -4.48 28.13 4.08
N ASN A 294 -4.61 28.20 5.41
CA ASN A 294 -5.70 28.84 6.14
C ASN A 294 -7.12 28.64 5.57
N LYS A 295 -7.82 27.61 6.06
CA LYS A 295 -9.22 27.85 6.47
C LYS A 295 -9.17 28.42 7.88
N ALA A 296 -8.81 29.69 7.98
CA ALA A 296 -9.14 30.48 9.15
C ALA A 296 -10.67 30.59 9.20
N THR A 297 -11.27 29.82 10.11
CA THR A 297 -12.59 30.09 10.67
C THR A 297 -12.46 30.03 12.17
#